data_AF-A0A218V9U1-F1
#
_entry.id   AF-A0A218V9U1-F1
#
_cell.length_a   1.000
_cell.length_b   1.000
_cell.length_c   1.000
_cell.angle_alpha   90.00
_cell.angle_beta   90.00
_cell.angle_gamma   90.00
#
_symmetry.space_group_name_H-M   'P 1'
#
loop_
_entity.id
_entity.type
_entity.pdbx_description
1 polymer ?
#
loop_
_entity_poly.entity_id
_entity_poly.type
_entity_poly.pdbx_seq_one_letter_code
_entity_poly.pdbx_strand_id
1 'polypeptide(L)'
;MSLGGSRWPVRLLVVTCVMARTALSQECSAEKMENTIIDIDLSLPRGVRGAEPLRVPSASACVRACCSGHRLAGDKKCNLIIFYAARASTHPNCYLFYCPSTEACPMKPATGLVSYKITTDIHALEDKSIKTENFSSNEYSLPSDAGIFTSQSQNIHQNHTASLEQSVFHQASELLNHIGKHLDNMELHTVSPESQRAKE
;
A
#
# COMPACT_ATOMS: atom_id res chain seq x y z
N MET A 1 -45.18 43.83 -32.18
CA MET A 1 -43.71 43.96 -32.00
C MET A 1 -43.35 43.56 -30.58
N SER A 2 -42.34 42.70 -30.45
CA SER A 2 -41.66 42.19 -29.24
C SER A 2 -41.30 43.29 -28.21
N LEU A 3 -41.05 43.04 -26.92
CA LEU A 3 -40.11 42.14 -26.23
C LEU A 3 -40.74 41.80 -24.84
N GLY A 4 -40.73 40.58 -24.29
CA GLY A 4 -39.54 39.76 -24.00
C GLY A 4 -38.83 40.26 -22.73
N GLY A 5 -39.32 39.91 -21.53
CA GLY A 5 -38.82 40.43 -20.23
C GLY A 5 -38.60 39.34 -19.19
N SER A 6 -37.50 38.63 -19.34
CA SER A 6 -36.98 37.46 -18.63
C SER A 6 -37.02 37.52 -17.09
N ARG A 7 -37.89 36.70 -16.46
CA ARG A 7 -37.89 36.44 -15.02
C ARG A 7 -37.11 35.16 -14.67
N TRP A 8 -35.85 35.10 -15.06
CA TRP A 8 -34.93 34.03 -14.65
C TRP A 8 -33.48 34.47 -14.86
N PRO A 9 -32.80 34.95 -13.80
CA PRO A 9 -31.42 34.49 -13.65
C PRO A 9 -30.98 34.23 -12.20
N VAL A 10 -31.79 34.55 -11.18
CA VAL A 10 -31.30 34.49 -9.79
C VAL A 10 -31.37 33.07 -9.19
N ARG A 11 -32.25 32.19 -9.70
CA ARG A 11 -32.33 30.81 -9.20
C ARG A 11 -31.32 29.83 -9.82
N LEU A 12 -30.60 30.20 -10.87
CA LEU A 12 -29.66 29.28 -11.53
C LEU A 12 -28.24 29.33 -10.93
N LEU A 13 -27.89 30.35 -10.16
CA LEU A 13 -26.54 30.52 -9.61
C LEU A 13 -26.31 29.83 -8.26
N VAL A 14 -27.35 29.31 -7.60
CA VAL A 14 -27.24 28.64 -6.29
C VAL A 14 -27.05 27.12 -6.42
N VAL A 15 -27.25 26.54 -7.62
CA VAL A 15 -27.21 25.08 -7.81
C VAL A 15 -25.84 24.57 -8.31
N THR A 16 -24.91 25.45 -8.69
CA THR A 16 -23.60 25.02 -9.24
C THR A 16 -22.50 24.82 -8.20
N CYS A 17 -22.68 25.21 -6.93
CA CYS A 17 -21.64 25.05 -5.90
C CYS A 17 -21.65 23.71 -5.15
N VAL A 18 -22.61 22.81 -5.38
CA VAL A 18 -22.73 21.54 -4.61
C VAL A 18 -22.35 20.31 -5.42
N MET A 19 -21.88 20.46 -6.67
CA MET A 19 -21.43 19.32 -7.49
C MET A 19 -19.93 19.31 -7.77
N ALA A 20 -19.15 20.23 -7.21
CA ALA A 20 -17.69 20.25 -7.31
C ALA A 20 -17.02 19.36 -6.25
N ARG A 21 -17.53 18.15 -6.02
CA ARG A 21 -16.73 17.11 -5.32
C ARG A 21 -17.23 15.68 -5.54
N THR A 22 -17.63 15.33 -6.74
CA THR A 22 -17.51 13.94 -7.21
C THR A 22 -16.19 13.76 -7.95
N ALA A 23 -15.09 14.25 -7.36
CA ALA A 23 -13.83 13.57 -7.58
C ALA A 23 -14.05 12.16 -7.00
N LEU A 24 -13.66 11.15 -7.76
CA LEU A 24 -13.68 9.74 -7.40
C LEU A 24 -12.83 9.52 -6.13
N SER A 25 -13.30 10.01 -4.98
CA SER A 25 -12.65 9.86 -3.69
C SER A 25 -12.94 8.44 -3.30
N GLN A 26 -12.00 7.56 -3.63
CA GLN A 26 -11.94 6.23 -3.07
C GLN A 26 -12.06 6.39 -1.55
N GLU A 27 -13.20 6.01 -0.99
CA GLU A 27 -13.45 6.16 0.44
C GLU A 27 -12.43 5.26 1.15
N CYS A 28 -11.58 5.89 1.94
CA CYS A 28 -10.40 5.27 2.52
C CYS A 28 -10.56 5.37 4.03
N SER A 29 -10.86 4.23 4.65
CA SER A 29 -10.98 4.13 6.10
C SER A 29 -9.63 3.80 6.72
N ALA A 30 -9.36 4.37 7.89
CA ALA A 30 -8.13 4.17 8.64
C ALA A 30 -8.47 3.73 10.07
N GLU A 31 -8.12 2.50 10.41
CA GLU A 31 -8.23 1.95 11.76
C GLU A 31 -6.92 2.17 12.51
N LYS A 32 -6.97 2.91 13.64
CA LYS A 32 -5.78 3.27 14.43
C LYS A 32 -5.39 2.13 15.37
N MET A 33 -4.09 1.82 15.40
CA MET A 33 -3.49 0.85 16.32
C MET A 33 -2.35 1.54 17.09
N GLU A 34 -2.56 1.78 18.39
CA GLU A 34 -1.60 2.48 19.23
C GLU A 34 -0.48 1.58 19.73
N ASN A 35 0.74 2.15 19.83
CA ASN A 35 1.91 1.50 20.42
C ASN A 35 2.24 0.14 19.81
N THR A 36 1.97 -0.03 18.52
CA THR A 36 2.24 -1.26 17.81
C THR A 36 2.63 -0.97 16.37
N ILE A 37 3.57 -1.75 15.86
CA ILE A 37 4.10 -1.67 14.49
C ILE A 37 4.26 -3.07 13.93
N ILE A 38 4.47 -3.17 12.62
CA ILE A 38 4.85 -4.46 12.03
C ILE A 38 6.26 -4.87 12.45
N ASP A 39 6.42 -6.16 12.70
CA ASP A 39 7.72 -6.81 12.77
C ASP A 39 8.22 -7.02 11.34
N ILE A 40 9.08 -6.12 10.88
CA ILE A 40 9.55 -6.11 9.49
C ILE A 40 10.36 -7.36 9.15
N ASP A 41 11.18 -7.86 10.08
CA ASP A 41 12.02 -9.04 9.86
C ASP A 41 11.16 -10.29 9.64
N LEU A 42 10.07 -10.43 10.39
CA LEU A 42 9.11 -11.53 10.20
C LEU A 42 8.17 -11.31 9.00
N SER A 43 7.95 -10.06 8.59
CA SER A 43 7.03 -9.70 7.50
C SER A 43 7.69 -9.76 6.12
N LEU A 44 9.00 -9.50 6.02
CA LEU A 44 9.78 -9.56 4.78
C LEU A 44 9.65 -10.89 4.02
N PRO A 45 9.92 -12.05 4.63
CA PRO A 45 9.78 -13.34 3.95
C PRO A 45 8.31 -13.66 3.59
N ARG A 46 7.35 -12.94 4.18
CA ARG A 46 5.90 -13.12 3.94
C ARG A 46 5.35 -12.19 2.86
N GLY A 47 6.21 -11.41 2.22
CA GLY A 47 5.85 -10.61 1.05
C GLY A 47 5.42 -9.18 1.34
N VAL A 48 5.72 -8.63 2.54
CA VAL A 48 5.52 -7.20 2.81
C VAL A 48 6.29 -6.36 1.78
N ARG A 49 5.70 -5.25 1.35
CA ARG A 49 6.34 -4.26 0.48
C ARG A 49 6.25 -2.88 1.13
N GLY A 50 7.23 -2.03 0.87
CA GLY A 50 7.24 -0.66 1.36
C GLY A 50 7.70 0.32 0.30
N ALA A 51 7.60 1.59 0.63
CA ALA A 51 8.15 2.70 -0.15
C ALA A 51 9.19 3.45 0.67
N GLU A 52 9.91 4.34 0.01
CA GLU A 52 10.82 5.28 0.66
C GLU A 52 10.06 6.07 1.75
N PRO A 53 10.61 6.18 2.98
CA PRO A 53 9.95 6.90 4.06
C PRO A 53 9.67 8.36 3.72
N LEU A 54 8.49 8.83 4.10
CA LEU A 54 8.05 10.20 3.85
C LEU A 54 8.18 11.05 5.10
N ARG A 55 8.43 12.33 4.87
CA ARG A 55 8.30 13.38 5.88
C ARG A 55 7.00 14.13 5.65
N VAL A 56 6.09 14.05 6.62
CA VAL A 56 4.76 14.65 6.53
C VAL A 56 4.41 15.41 7.80
N PRO A 57 3.55 16.45 7.72
CA PRO A 57 3.23 17.28 8.89
C PRO A 57 2.30 16.60 9.91
N SER A 58 1.58 15.52 9.53
CA SER A 58 0.59 14.88 10.39
C SER A 58 0.31 13.43 9.99
N ALA A 59 -0.28 12.64 10.90
CA ALA A 59 -0.77 11.30 10.61
C ALA A 59 -1.80 11.31 9.46
N SER A 60 -2.69 12.31 9.43
CA SER A 60 -3.69 12.46 8.37
C SER A 60 -3.07 12.72 7.00
N ALA A 61 -1.90 13.38 6.93
CA ALA A 61 -1.15 13.52 5.69
C ALA A 61 -0.52 12.19 5.26
N CYS A 62 -0.03 11.37 6.21
CA CYS A 62 0.47 10.02 5.95
C CYS A 62 -0.63 9.09 5.39
N VAL A 63 -1.81 9.09 6.04
CA VAL A 63 -3.00 8.35 5.57
C VAL A 63 -3.35 8.77 4.14
N ARG A 64 -3.42 10.08 3.88
CA ARG A 64 -3.73 10.60 2.54
C ARG A 64 -2.73 10.14 1.48
N ALA A 65 -1.43 10.08 1.82
CA ALA A 65 -0.42 9.56 0.90
C ALA A 65 -0.67 8.08 0.55
N CYS A 66 -1.00 7.25 1.54
CA CYS A 66 -1.39 5.85 1.33
C CYS A 66 -2.64 5.73 0.44
N CYS A 67 -3.72 6.45 0.77
CA CYS A 67 -4.98 6.41 0.03
C CYS A 67 -4.88 6.96 -1.40
N SER A 68 -3.96 7.90 -1.65
CA SER A 68 -3.75 8.47 -2.99
C SER A 68 -3.01 7.53 -3.96
N GLY A 69 -2.73 6.30 -3.54
CA GLY A 69 -2.09 5.29 -4.38
C GLY A 69 -0.59 5.53 -4.56
N HIS A 70 0.10 6.06 -3.55
CA HIS A 70 1.56 6.10 -3.57
C HIS A 70 2.09 4.69 -3.81
N ARG A 71 2.79 4.50 -4.94
CA ARG A 71 3.16 3.16 -5.40
C ARG A 71 4.27 2.61 -4.53
N LEU A 72 4.02 1.43 -3.98
CA LEU A 72 5.03 0.63 -3.31
C LEU A 72 5.77 -0.21 -4.35
N ALA A 73 6.91 -0.78 -3.96
CA ALA A 73 7.64 -1.71 -4.81
C ALA A 73 6.73 -2.84 -5.35
N GLY A 74 6.77 -3.09 -6.66
CA GLY A 74 5.95 -4.10 -7.33
C GLY A 74 4.48 -3.70 -7.55
N ASP A 75 4.22 -2.40 -7.74
CA ASP A 75 2.89 -1.81 -8.00
C ASP A 75 1.82 -2.19 -6.97
N LYS A 76 2.24 -2.41 -5.71
CA LYS A 76 1.33 -2.72 -4.61
C LYS A 76 0.69 -1.47 -4.04
N LYS A 77 -0.59 -1.57 -3.68
CA LYS A 77 -1.35 -0.52 -3.02
C LYS A 77 -1.05 -0.55 -1.52
N CYS A 78 -0.78 0.60 -0.94
CA CYS A 78 -0.58 0.72 0.49
C CYS A 78 -1.85 0.34 1.27
N ASN A 79 -1.71 -0.49 2.29
CA ASN A 79 -2.81 -0.89 3.19
C ASN A 79 -2.43 -0.85 4.68
N LEU A 80 -1.22 -0.40 5.00
CA LEU A 80 -0.74 -0.19 6.36
C LEU A 80 0.22 1.00 6.39
N ILE A 81 0.10 1.84 7.41
CA ILE A 81 1.06 2.93 7.67
C ILE A 81 1.59 2.87 9.10
N ILE A 82 2.79 3.38 9.31
CA ILE A 82 3.34 3.72 10.63
C ILE A 82 3.62 5.22 10.65
N PHE A 83 3.15 5.90 11.69
CA PHE A 83 3.38 7.31 11.94
C PHE A 83 4.07 7.54 13.29
N TYR A 84 5.09 8.39 13.29
CA TYR A 84 5.82 8.76 14.50
C TYR A 84 5.77 10.27 14.75
N ALA A 85 4.84 10.68 15.63
CA ALA A 85 4.56 12.09 15.89
C ALA A 85 5.76 12.85 16.52
N ALA A 86 6.57 12.17 17.33
CA ALA A 86 7.67 12.81 18.06
C ALA A 86 8.82 13.25 17.15
N ARG A 87 8.91 12.75 15.90
CA ARG A 87 9.81 13.30 14.87
C ARG A 87 9.09 14.34 14.02
N ALA A 88 9.19 15.60 14.43
CA ALA A 88 8.57 16.71 13.71
C ALA A 88 9.54 17.54 12.84
N SER A 89 10.87 17.42 12.94
CA SER A 89 11.77 18.41 12.29
C SER A 89 12.88 17.88 11.37
N THR A 90 13.53 16.75 11.65
CA THR A 90 14.79 16.39 10.95
C THR A 90 14.79 15.07 10.18
N HIS A 91 13.75 14.26 10.33
CA HIS A 91 13.75 12.91 9.78
C HIS A 91 12.37 12.50 9.23
N PRO A 92 12.30 11.41 8.43
CA PRO A 92 11.03 10.81 8.03
C PRO A 92 10.23 10.34 9.25
N ASN A 93 8.90 10.46 9.14
CA ASN A 93 7.95 10.15 10.20
C ASN A 93 6.71 9.40 9.70
N CYS A 94 6.65 9.11 8.41
CA CYS A 94 5.58 8.35 7.77
C CYS A 94 6.18 7.21 6.95
N TYR A 95 5.76 5.99 7.27
CA TYR A 95 6.24 4.76 6.62
C TYR A 95 5.03 4.05 6.03
N LEU A 96 5.10 3.71 4.75
CA LEU A 96 3.99 3.15 3.97
C LEU A 96 4.31 1.69 3.62
N PHE A 97 3.35 0.80 3.88
CA PHE A 97 3.51 -0.65 3.66
C PHE A 97 2.31 -1.26 2.95
N TYR A 98 2.58 -2.38 2.28
CA TYR A 98 1.61 -3.34 1.80
C TYR A 98 1.81 -4.66 2.52
N CYS A 99 0.75 -5.12 3.15
CA CYS A 99 0.61 -6.39 3.84
C CYS A 99 -0.28 -7.32 2.99
N PRO A 100 0.26 -8.43 2.45
CA PRO A 100 -0.53 -9.38 1.65
C PRO A 100 -1.74 -9.98 2.39
N SER A 101 -1.59 -10.19 3.70
CA SER A 101 -2.64 -10.64 4.61
C SER A 101 -2.32 -10.15 6.03
N THR A 102 -3.25 -10.36 6.96
CA THR A 102 -3.01 -10.06 8.38
C THR A 102 -1.88 -10.92 8.95
N GLU A 103 -1.78 -12.20 8.58
CA GLU A 103 -0.70 -13.08 9.06
C GLU A 103 0.66 -12.80 8.40
N ALA A 104 0.66 -12.09 7.26
CA ALA A 104 1.87 -11.66 6.58
C ALA A 104 2.56 -10.48 7.27
N CYS A 105 1.83 -9.75 8.12
CA CYS A 105 2.31 -8.58 8.86
C CYS A 105 2.10 -8.77 10.37
N PRO A 106 2.84 -9.70 11.02
CA PRO A 106 2.82 -9.80 12.46
C PRO A 106 3.14 -8.46 13.10
N MET A 107 2.33 -8.08 14.08
CA MET A 107 2.51 -6.86 14.84
C MET A 107 3.37 -7.11 16.07
N LYS A 108 4.21 -6.15 16.43
CA LYS A 108 4.95 -6.09 17.69
C LYS A 108 4.62 -4.81 18.46
N PRO A 109 4.78 -4.79 19.79
CA PRO A 109 4.69 -3.57 20.58
C PRO A 109 5.76 -2.55 20.12
N ALA A 110 5.45 -1.26 20.19
CA ALA A 110 6.40 -0.17 19.97
C ALA A 110 5.84 1.15 20.53
N THR A 111 6.24 1.49 21.76
CA THR A 111 5.74 2.67 22.48
C THR A 111 6.01 3.97 21.71
N GLY A 112 4.99 4.84 21.63
CA GLY A 112 5.10 6.16 21.01
C GLY A 112 4.97 6.17 19.49
N LEU A 113 4.87 5.00 18.86
CA LEU A 113 4.53 4.85 17.45
C LEU A 113 3.05 4.50 17.30
N VAL A 114 2.47 4.89 16.17
CA VAL A 114 1.07 4.59 15.85
C VAL A 114 0.99 3.99 14.46
N SER A 115 0.37 2.83 14.36
CA SER A 115 0.05 2.22 13.07
C SER A 115 -1.38 2.54 12.67
N TYR A 116 -1.66 2.58 11.36
CA TYR A 116 -3.03 2.60 10.86
C TYR A 116 -3.21 1.55 9.77
N LYS A 117 -4.22 0.71 9.93
CA LYS A 117 -4.68 -0.21 8.89
C LYS A 117 -5.60 0.55 7.95
N ILE A 118 -5.28 0.50 6.66
CA ILE A 118 -5.97 1.25 5.63
C ILE A 118 -6.85 0.30 4.83
N THR A 119 -8.15 0.56 4.85
CA THR A 119 -9.13 -0.15 4.03
C THR A 119 -9.64 0.81 2.97
N THR A 120 -9.40 0.48 1.71
CA THR A 120 -10.00 1.19 0.59
C THR A 120 -11.27 0.48 0.18
N ASP A 121 -12.40 1.18 0.16
CA ASP A 121 -13.66 0.66 -0.38
C ASP A 121 -13.57 0.62 -1.91
N ILE A 122 -12.74 -0.29 -2.43
CA ILE A 122 -12.91 -0.78 -3.78
C ILE A 122 -14.00 -1.83 -3.64
N HIS A 123 -15.20 -1.56 -4.15
CA HIS A 123 -16.11 -2.64 -4.52
C HIS A 123 -15.28 -3.63 -5.34
N ALA A 124 -14.94 -4.78 -4.75
CA ALA A 124 -13.98 -5.72 -5.29
C ALA A 124 -14.46 -6.20 -6.67
N LEU A 125 -14.02 -5.51 -7.72
CA LEU A 125 -14.11 -5.91 -9.11
C LEU A 125 -12.70 -6.29 -9.57
N GLU A 126 -12.06 -7.17 -8.82
CA GLU A 126 -10.88 -7.94 -9.19
C GLU A 126 -11.14 -9.26 -8.43
N ASP A 127 -11.69 -10.35 -8.95
CA ASP A 127 -11.46 -11.03 -10.22
C ASP A 127 -12.65 -11.98 -10.49
N LYS A 128 -13.65 -11.54 -11.28
CA LYS A 128 -14.52 -12.46 -12.00
C LYS A 128 -14.14 -12.36 -13.47
N SER A 129 -12.92 -12.80 -13.79
CA SER A 129 -12.67 -13.38 -15.11
C SER A 129 -13.64 -14.54 -15.30
N ILE A 130 -14.79 -14.22 -15.88
CA ILE A 130 -15.73 -15.15 -16.46
C ILE A 130 -14.94 -15.99 -17.47
N LYS A 131 -14.60 -17.22 -17.09
CA LYS A 131 -14.56 -18.33 -18.03
C LYS A 131 -15.61 -19.35 -17.57
N THR A 132 -16.86 -19.01 -17.88
CA THR A 132 -18.00 -19.91 -17.79
C THR A 132 -17.80 -21.06 -18.78
N GLU A 133 -17.74 -22.27 -18.20
CA GLU A 133 -18.26 -23.57 -18.66
C GLU A 133 -17.68 -24.23 -19.93
N ASN A 134 -17.16 -25.46 -19.77
CA ASN A 134 -18.03 -26.63 -19.92
C ASN A 134 -17.49 -27.85 -19.16
N PHE A 135 -18.42 -28.64 -18.61
CA PHE A 135 -18.20 -29.85 -17.84
C PHE A 135 -17.83 -31.05 -18.73
N SER A 136 -17.25 -32.07 -18.08
CA SER A 136 -17.53 -33.51 -18.28
C SER A 136 -16.41 -34.41 -18.83
N SER A 137 -15.91 -35.24 -17.91
CA SER A 137 -15.52 -36.67 -17.97
C SER A 137 -14.83 -37.34 -19.19
N ASN A 138 -13.69 -37.97 -18.85
CA ASN A 138 -13.17 -39.31 -19.16
C ASN A 138 -12.94 -39.82 -20.61
N GLU A 139 -11.67 -40.19 -20.83
CA GLU A 139 -11.15 -41.45 -21.46
C GLU A 139 -10.89 -41.52 -22.99
N TYR A 140 -9.89 -42.37 -23.32
CA TYR A 140 -9.46 -42.95 -24.63
C TYR A 140 -8.35 -42.28 -25.49
N SER A 141 -7.10 -42.68 -25.21
CA SER A 141 -5.99 -43.16 -26.06
C SER A 141 -5.74 -42.76 -27.54
N LEU A 142 -4.46 -42.39 -27.76
CA LEU A 142 -3.50 -42.66 -28.87
C LEU A 142 -3.35 -41.67 -30.07
N PRO A 143 -2.13 -41.56 -30.66
CA PRO A 143 -1.56 -40.33 -31.19
C PRO A 143 -1.39 -40.34 -32.72
N SER A 144 -1.11 -39.17 -33.31
CA SER A 144 -0.51 -39.09 -34.64
C SER A 144 0.46 -37.92 -34.76
N ASP A 145 1.61 -38.29 -35.30
CA ASP A 145 2.86 -37.58 -35.50
C ASP A 145 2.79 -36.55 -36.64
N ALA A 146 3.56 -35.47 -36.51
CA ALA A 146 4.35 -34.81 -37.58
C ALA A 146 4.63 -33.33 -37.24
N GLY A 147 5.91 -32.96 -37.24
CA GLY A 147 6.33 -31.62 -37.66
C GLY A 147 7.11 -30.79 -36.64
N ILE A 148 8.41 -31.04 -36.58
CA ILE A 148 9.43 -30.20 -35.94
C ILE A 148 9.41 -28.78 -36.54
N PHE A 149 9.21 -27.78 -35.69
CA PHE A 149 9.84 -26.45 -35.83
C PHE A 149 10.28 -25.98 -34.45
N THR A 150 11.49 -26.35 -34.04
CA THR A 150 12.15 -25.75 -32.88
C THR A 150 12.56 -24.32 -33.24
N SER A 151 11.71 -23.35 -32.90
CA SER A 151 12.11 -21.93 -32.87
C SER A 151 12.96 -21.70 -31.62
N GLN A 152 14.26 -21.98 -31.72
CA GLN A 152 15.26 -21.69 -30.70
C GLN A 152 15.59 -20.19 -30.72
N SER A 153 14.67 -19.35 -30.23
CA SER A 153 14.95 -17.92 -29.97
C SER A 153 14.03 -17.35 -28.89
N GLN A 154 14.00 -17.98 -27.71
CA GLN A 154 13.35 -17.43 -26.51
C GLN A 154 14.16 -17.76 -25.26
N ASN A 155 15.38 -17.24 -25.14
CA ASN A 155 16.11 -17.31 -23.86
C ASN A 155 16.72 -15.97 -23.43
N ILE A 156 16.97 -15.03 -24.36
CA ILE A 156 17.60 -13.75 -24.00
C ILE A 156 16.60 -12.75 -23.41
N HIS A 157 15.32 -12.80 -23.81
CA HIS A 157 14.31 -11.84 -23.33
C HIS A 157 13.63 -12.24 -22.00
N GLN A 158 13.67 -13.52 -21.61
CA GLN A 158 13.11 -13.98 -20.32
C GLN A 158 14.08 -13.74 -19.16
N ASN A 159 15.39 -13.93 -19.39
CA ASN A 159 16.41 -13.75 -18.35
C ASN A 159 16.60 -12.27 -17.98
N HIS A 160 16.44 -11.35 -18.93
CA HIS A 160 16.51 -9.92 -18.64
C HIS A 160 15.37 -9.48 -17.74
N THR A 161 14.13 -9.92 -17.99
CA THR A 161 12.98 -9.55 -17.14
C THR A 161 13.10 -10.18 -15.75
N ALA A 162 13.45 -11.46 -15.66
CA ALA A 162 13.62 -12.14 -14.37
C ALA A 162 14.77 -11.56 -13.53
N SER A 163 15.90 -11.21 -14.16
CA SER A 163 17.04 -10.56 -13.48
C SER A 163 16.70 -9.15 -13.02
N LEU A 164 15.96 -8.38 -13.84
CA LEU A 164 15.53 -7.04 -13.48
C LEU A 164 14.53 -7.09 -12.33
N GLU A 165 13.55 -7.99 -12.38
CA GLU A 165 12.60 -8.22 -11.29
C GLU A 165 13.34 -8.64 -10.00
N GLN A 166 14.26 -9.60 -10.06
CA GLN A 166 15.08 -9.99 -8.90
C GLN A 166 15.85 -8.81 -8.32
N SER A 167 16.50 -7.99 -9.15
CA SER A 167 17.24 -6.81 -8.69
C SER A 167 16.34 -5.80 -7.97
N VAL A 168 15.12 -5.57 -8.50
CA VAL A 168 14.12 -4.67 -7.90
C VAL A 168 13.61 -5.24 -6.58
N PHE A 169 13.39 -6.55 -6.48
CA PHE A 169 13.01 -7.20 -5.22
C PHE A 169 14.13 -7.14 -4.18
N HIS A 170 15.39 -7.35 -4.58
CA HIS A 170 16.54 -7.24 -3.69
C HIS A 170 16.66 -5.82 -3.12
N GLN A 171 16.58 -4.80 -3.98
CA GLN A 171 16.66 -3.40 -3.56
C GLN A 171 15.49 -2.99 -2.66
N ALA A 172 14.27 -3.43 -2.96
CA ALA A 172 13.10 -3.18 -2.12
C ALA A 172 13.20 -3.88 -0.75
N SER A 173 13.77 -5.08 -0.70
CA SER A 173 14.01 -5.80 0.56
C SER A 173 15.06 -5.08 1.42
N GLU A 174 16.15 -4.60 0.81
CA GLU A 174 17.19 -3.86 1.52
C GLU A 174 16.65 -2.56 2.14
N LEU A 175 15.83 -1.82 1.39
CA LEU A 175 15.15 -0.63 1.90
C LEU A 175 14.30 -0.95 3.13
N LEU A 176 13.50 -2.01 3.07
CA LEU A 176 12.66 -2.43 4.19
C LEU A 176 13.47 -2.84 5.41
N ASN A 177 14.58 -3.58 5.22
CA ASN A 177 15.50 -3.92 6.31
C ASN A 177 16.08 -2.67 6.98
N HIS A 178 16.44 -1.65 6.19
CA HIS A 178 16.92 -0.38 6.73
C HIS A 178 15.82 0.34 7.53
N ILE A 179 14.58 0.31 7.04
CA ILE A 179 13.42 0.86 7.76
C ILE A 179 13.17 0.11 9.07
N GLY A 180 13.27 -1.24 9.07
CA GLY A 180 13.15 -2.08 10.26
C GLY A 180 14.12 -1.69 11.36
N LYS A 181 15.42 -1.70 11.04
CA LYS A 181 16.47 -1.26 11.98
C LYS A 181 16.23 0.15 12.53
N HIS A 182 15.74 1.04 11.68
CA HIS A 182 15.46 2.41 12.09
C HIS A 182 14.27 2.52 13.05
N LEU A 183 13.19 1.76 12.83
CA LEU A 183 12.03 1.72 13.73
C LEU A 183 12.38 1.07 15.08
N ASP A 184 13.22 0.02 15.06
CA ASP A 184 13.65 -0.68 16.26
C ASP A 184 14.51 0.20 17.16
N ASN A 185 15.43 0.96 16.56
CA ASN A 185 16.22 1.94 17.30
C ASN A 185 15.34 3.03 17.94
N MET A 186 14.24 3.41 17.29
CA MET A 186 13.30 4.39 17.84
C MET A 186 12.51 3.84 19.05
N GLU A 187 12.15 2.56 19.02
CA GLU A 187 11.51 1.88 20.16
C GLU A 187 12.43 1.91 21.38
N LEU A 188 13.71 1.55 21.20
CA LEU A 188 14.71 1.53 22.27
C LEU A 188 14.90 2.90 22.94
N HIS A 189 14.87 4.00 22.18
CA HIS A 189 15.03 5.34 22.74
C HIS A 189 13.79 5.88 23.45
N THR A 190 12.64 5.25 23.28
CA THR A 190 11.40 5.65 23.97
C THR A 190 11.28 4.97 25.34
N VAL A 191 12.13 3.98 25.63
CA VAL A 191 12.20 3.26 26.91
C VAL A 191 13.48 3.67 27.66
N SER A 192 13.35 4.48 28.73
CA SER A 192 14.37 4.84 29.77
C SER A 192 15.16 6.17 29.57
N PRO A 193 15.37 7.02 30.63
CA PRO A 193 15.74 6.64 32.00
C PRO A 193 14.76 7.06 33.11
N GLU A 194 14.11 6.06 33.72
CA GLU A 194 13.59 6.13 35.09
C GLU A 194 14.61 5.45 36.02
N SER A 195 15.66 6.17 36.44
CA SER A 195 16.42 5.87 37.65
C SER A 195 17.41 6.99 37.93
N GLN A 196 16.97 7.97 38.73
CA GLN A 196 17.79 8.74 39.68
C GLN A 196 16.90 9.75 40.40
N ARG A 197 16.01 9.27 41.28
CA ARG A 197 15.54 10.07 42.41
C ARG A 197 15.30 9.17 43.63
N ALA A 198 16.42 8.79 44.24
CA ALA A 198 16.46 8.33 45.61
C ALA A 198 17.79 8.79 46.21
N LYS A 199 17.80 10.03 46.70
CA LYS A 199 18.63 10.58 47.80
C LYS A 199 18.47 12.10 47.81
N GLU A 200 17.53 12.59 48.61
CA GLU A 200 17.78 13.56 49.69
C GLU A 200 16.61 13.52 50.67
#